data_AF-A0A011LZU6-F1
#
_entry.id   AF-A0A011LZU6-F1
#
_cell.length_a   1.000
_cell.length_b   1.000
_cell.length_c   1.000
_cell.angle_alpha   90.00
_cell.angle_beta   90.00
_cell.angle_gamma   90.00
#
_symmetry.space_group_name_H-M   'P 1'
#
loop_
_entity.id
_entity.type
_entity.pdbx_description
1 polymer ?
#
loop_
_entity_poly.entity_id
_entity_poly.type
_entity_poly.pdbx_seq_one_letter_code
_entity_poly.pdbx_strand_id
1 'polypeptide(L)'
;MKQYKLAFLFTQPPFGTAASREGLDALLAASAFCNEQDIAICFLNDGVFNLVAGQQPEILLQKDHISTFKLLSLYDLNECFVCQDSVRARQLEQAQWMLANIQFKTEVEIFTILQQAEKVLTF
;
A
#
# COMPACT_ATOMS: atom_id res chain seq x y z
N MET A 1 18.17 -13.03 7.37
CA MET A 1 16.92 -12.70 6.62
C MET A 1 16.61 -11.24 6.90
N LYS A 2 16.02 -10.51 5.95
CA LYS A 2 15.58 -9.13 6.20
C LYS A 2 14.50 -9.14 7.29
N GLN A 3 14.50 -8.14 8.15
CA GLN A 3 13.55 -8.01 9.25
C GLN A 3 13.02 -6.58 9.24
N TYR A 4 11.71 -6.43 9.36
CA TYR A 4 11.02 -5.14 9.37
C TYR A 4 10.56 -4.82 10.79
N LYS A 5 10.58 -3.54 11.18
CA LYS A 5 9.96 -3.12 12.44
C LYS A 5 8.45 -3.06 12.29
N LEU A 6 7.99 -2.47 11.19
CA LEU A 6 6.57 -2.25 10.91
C LEU A 6 6.22 -2.80 9.54
N ALA A 7 5.06 -3.43 9.44
CA ALA A 7 4.38 -3.66 8.18
C ALA A 7 3.01 -2.97 8.19
N PHE A 8 2.73 -2.21 7.14
CA PHE A 8 1.41 -1.66 6.86
C PHE A 8 0.74 -2.50 5.79
N LEU A 9 -0.38 -3.13 6.13
CA LEU A 9 -1.15 -3.96 5.22
C LEU A 9 -2.46 -3.26 4.87
N PHE A 10 -2.63 -2.89 3.61
CA PHE A 10 -3.89 -2.38 3.07
C PHE A 10 -4.68 -3.53 2.44
N THR A 11 -5.91 -3.72 2.91
CA THR A 11 -6.82 -4.80 2.49
C THR A 11 -8.12 -4.29 1.86
N GLN A 12 -8.47 -3.03 2.12
CA GLN A 12 -9.71 -2.38 1.68
C GLN A 12 -9.52 -1.47 0.47
N PRO A 13 -10.56 -1.31 -0.38
CA PRO A 13 -10.49 -0.36 -1.50
C PRO A 13 -10.50 1.09 -0.97
N PRO A 14 -10.09 2.07 -1.80
CA PRO A 14 -10.22 3.47 -1.42
C PRO A 14 -11.68 3.92 -1.39
N PHE A 15 -11.94 5.01 -0.65
CA PHE A 15 -13.21 5.77 -0.63
C PHE A 15 -14.44 5.08 -0.02
N GLY A 16 -14.47 3.75 0.09
CA GLY A 16 -15.58 3.03 0.75
C GLY A 16 -15.61 3.24 2.26
N THR A 17 -14.44 3.40 2.88
CA THR A 17 -14.25 3.77 4.28
C THR A 17 -13.04 4.71 4.40
N ALA A 18 -12.82 5.26 5.60
CA ALA A 18 -11.64 6.08 5.87
C ALA A 18 -10.34 5.26 6.05
N ALA A 19 -10.40 3.93 6.04
CA ALA A 19 -9.27 3.07 6.42
C ALA A 19 -8.03 3.26 5.53
N SER A 20 -8.23 3.38 4.21
CA SER A 20 -7.15 3.70 3.26
C SER A 20 -6.44 5.03 3.59
N ARG A 21 -7.22 6.09 3.85
CA ARG A 21 -6.69 7.41 4.20
C ARG A 21 -5.95 7.36 5.54
N GLU A 22 -6.58 6.79 6.57
CA GLU A 22 -6.01 6.72 7.92
C GLU A 22 -4.77 5.83 7.98
N GLY A 23 -4.75 4.74 7.22
CA GLY A 23 -3.58 3.89 7.07
C GLY A 23 -2.43 4.60 6.38
N LEU A 24 -2.70 5.41 5.35
CA LEU A 24 -1.68 6.23 4.69
C LEU A 24 -1.15 7.32 5.63
N ASP A 25 -2.01 8.00 6.37
CA ASP A 25 -1.60 9.01 7.37
C ASP A 25 -0.74 8.37 8.47
N ALA A 26 -1.13 7.19 8.96
CA ALA A 26 -0.37 6.44 9.96
C ALA A 26 1.00 5.97 9.42
N LEU A 27 1.06 5.52 8.17
CA LEU A 27 2.29 5.13 7.48
C LEU A 27 3.26 6.30 7.38
N LEU A 28 2.79 7.46 6.90
CA LEU A 28 3.60 8.66 6.76
C LEU A 28 4.05 9.22 8.11
N ALA A 29 3.22 9.12 9.14
CA ALA A 29 3.61 9.47 10.50
C ALA A 29 4.70 8.52 11.03
N ALA A 30 4.57 7.22 10.79
CA ALA A 30 5.55 6.23 11.22
C ALA A 30 6.90 6.38 10.52
N SER A 31 6.93 6.78 9.24
CA SER A 31 8.18 7.03 8.51
C SER A 31 8.99 8.20 9.06
N ALA A 32 8.42 9.05 9.92
CA ALA A 32 9.18 10.08 10.64
C ALA A 32 10.03 9.50 11.80
N PHE A 33 9.75 8.26 12.24
CA PHE A 33 10.39 7.64 13.41
C PHE A 33 11.05 6.28 13.11
N CYS A 34 10.81 5.70 11.93
CA CYS A 34 11.42 4.47 11.47
C CYS A 34 12.19 4.72 10.18
N ASN A 35 13.32 4.06 10.00
CA ASN A 35 14.06 4.12 8.74
C ASN A 35 13.18 3.54 7.61
N GLU A 36 13.30 4.09 6.41
CA GLU A 36 12.51 3.70 5.25
C GLU A 36 12.64 2.22 4.89
N GLN A 37 13.81 1.62 5.15
CA GLN A 37 14.08 0.18 4.91
C GLN A 37 13.47 -0.75 5.97
N ASP A 38 13.08 -0.21 7.13
CA ASP A 38 12.51 -0.95 8.26
C ASP A 38 10.96 -1.08 8.15
N ILE A 39 10.35 -0.44 7.14
CA ILE A 39 8.90 -0.41 6.94
C ILE A 39 8.55 -1.22 5.69
N ALA A 40 7.74 -2.27 5.83
CA ALA A 40 7.12 -2.94 4.68
C ALA A 40 5.72 -2.37 4.42
N ILE A 41 5.38 -2.14 3.15
CA ILE A 41 4.06 -1.65 2.73
C ILE A 41 3.46 -2.69 1.81
N CYS A 42 2.36 -3.31 2.20
CA CYS A 42 1.73 -4.42 1.49
C CYS A 42 0.31 -4.07 1.07
N PHE A 43 -0.06 -4.43 -0.15
CA PHE A 43 -1.42 -4.29 -0.68
C PHE A 43 -1.96 -5.67 -1.07
N LEU A 44 -3.04 -6.10 -0.42
CA LEU A 44 -3.69 -7.40 -0.58
C LEU A 44 -5.19 -7.22 -0.79
N ASN A 45 -5.88 -8.19 -1.39
CA ASN A 45 -7.32 -8.13 -1.64
C ASN A 45 -7.71 -6.84 -2.36
N ASP A 46 -8.73 -6.12 -1.87
CA ASP A 46 -9.19 -4.86 -2.46
C ASP A 46 -8.21 -3.70 -2.18
N GLY A 47 -7.22 -3.92 -1.32
CA GLY A 47 -6.13 -2.98 -1.05
C GLY A 47 -5.39 -2.55 -2.32
N VAL A 48 -5.32 -3.41 -3.34
CA VAL A 48 -4.63 -3.10 -4.61
C VAL A 48 -5.27 -1.92 -5.36
N PHE A 49 -6.55 -1.62 -5.13
CA PHE A 49 -7.22 -0.46 -5.75
C PHE A 49 -6.66 0.87 -5.26
N ASN A 50 -6.01 0.92 -4.09
CA ASN A 50 -5.37 2.13 -3.57
C ASN A 50 -4.23 2.63 -4.47
N LEU A 51 -3.68 1.79 -5.34
CA LEU A 51 -2.54 2.16 -6.19
C LEU A 51 -2.92 2.37 -7.66
N VAL A 52 -4.20 2.28 -8.02
CA VAL A 52 -4.64 2.57 -9.39
C VAL A 52 -4.54 4.09 -9.64
N ALA A 53 -3.90 4.49 -10.73
CA ALA A 53 -3.74 5.88 -11.12
C ALA A 53 -5.00 6.44 -11.79
N GLY A 54 -5.12 7.78 -11.82
CA GLY A 54 -6.20 8.47 -12.55
C GLY A 54 -7.58 8.40 -11.90
N GLN A 55 -7.66 8.08 -10.61
CA GLN A 55 -8.92 8.11 -9.84
C GLN A 55 -9.43 9.55 -9.70
N GLN A 56 -10.76 9.72 -9.75
CA GLN A 56 -11.46 11.02 -9.69
C GLN A 56 -12.44 11.07 -8.50
N PRO A 57 -11.94 11.12 -7.25
CA PRO A 57 -12.77 11.08 -6.04
C PRO A 57 -13.70 12.27 -5.87
N GLU A 58 -13.44 13.38 -6.55
CA GLU A 58 -14.30 14.57 -6.59
C GLU A 58 -15.71 14.27 -7.09
N ILE A 59 -15.88 13.25 -7.96
CA ILE A 59 -17.19 12.77 -8.43
C ILE A 59 -18.02 12.21 -7.25
N LEU A 60 -17.33 11.70 -6.23
CA LEU A 60 -17.92 11.17 -4.99
C LEU A 60 -17.96 12.19 -3.85
N LEU A 61 -17.63 13.47 -4.13
CA LEU A 61 -17.48 14.53 -3.12
C LEU A 61 -16.42 14.19 -2.03
N GLN A 62 -15.43 13.38 -2.37
CA GLN A 62 -14.34 13.01 -1.47
C GLN A 62 -13.04 13.74 -1.83
N LYS A 63 -12.19 13.92 -0.82
CA LYS A 63 -10.83 14.45 -1.02
C LYS A 63 -9.98 13.39 -1.72
N ASP A 64 -9.12 13.82 -2.63
CA ASP A 64 -8.12 12.94 -3.25
C ASP A 64 -6.97 12.61 -2.28
N HIS A 65 -7.18 11.64 -1.40
CA HIS A 65 -6.12 11.08 -0.56
C HIS A 65 -5.23 10.10 -1.31
N ILE A 66 -5.67 9.58 -2.46
CA ILE A 66 -4.90 8.60 -3.20
C ILE A 66 -3.65 9.24 -3.80
N SER A 67 -3.75 10.47 -4.34
CA SER A 67 -2.58 11.23 -4.80
C SER A 67 -1.47 11.35 -3.75
N THR A 68 -1.79 11.26 -2.45
CA THR A 68 -0.81 11.29 -1.36
C THR A 68 0.11 10.05 -1.34
N PHE A 69 -0.29 8.92 -1.93
CA PHE A 69 0.60 7.75 -2.06
C PHE A 69 1.89 8.09 -2.82
N LYS A 70 1.87 9.10 -3.71
CA LYS A 70 3.10 9.57 -4.40
C LYS A 70 4.19 10.03 -3.44
N LEU A 71 3.84 10.43 -2.22
CA LEU A 71 4.82 10.78 -1.18
C LEU A 71 5.68 9.58 -0.77
N LEU A 72 5.22 8.34 -0.93
CA LEU A 72 6.03 7.16 -0.64
C LEU A 72 7.33 7.16 -1.47
N SER A 73 7.25 7.54 -2.74
CA SER A 73 8.44 7.68 -3.59
C SER A 73 9.32 8.87 -3.20
N LEU A 74 8.74 9.94 -2.64
CA LEU A 74 9.52 11.11 -2.18
C LEU A 74 10.24 10.87 -0.86
N TYR A 75 9.73 9.94 -0.04
CA TYR A 75 10.32 9.54 1.24
C TYR A 75 11.15 8.26 1.14
N ASP A 76 11.52 7.83 -0.07
CA ASP A 76 12.32 6.62 -0.33
C ASP A 76 11.72 5.33 0.27
N LEU A 77 10.40 5.30 0.50
CA LEU A 77 9.65 4.13 1.00
C LEU A 77 9.46 3.10 -0.12
N ASN A 78 10.55 2.42 -0.46
CA ASN A 78 10.67 1.53 -1.62
C ASN A 78 10.26 0.07 -1.35
N GLU A 79 10.02 -0.31 -0.10
CA GLU A 79 9.57 -1.64 0.33
C GLU A 79 8.05 -1.80 0.14
N CYS A 80 7.60 -1.55 -1.10
CA CYS A 80 6.20 -1.54 -1.50
C CYS A 80 5.86 -2.78 -2.33
N PHE A 81 4.99 -3.62 -1.77
CA PHE A 81 4.63 -4.93 -2.29
C PHE A 81 3.15 -5.02 -2.62
N VAL A 82 2.83 -5.51 -3.81
CA VAL A 82 1.44 -5.65 -4.29
C VAL A 82 1.14 -7.10 -4.62
N CYS A 83 0.04 -7.62 -4.07
CA CYS A 83 -0.37 -8.99 -4.31
C CYS A 83 -0.81 -9.20 -5.76
N GLN A 84 -0.01 -9.91 -6.55
CA GLN A 84 -0.26 -10.22 -7.95
C GLN A 84 -1.53 -11.06 -8.14
N ASP A 85 -1.81 -11.97 -7.22
CA ASP A 85 -3.02 -12.81 -7.28
C ASP A 85 -4.28 -11.95 -7.09
N SER A 86 -4.22 -10.94 -6.21
CA SER A 86 -5.30 -9.97 -6.02
C SER A 86 -5.50 -9.05 -7.23
N VAL A 87 -4.40 -8.65 -7.89
CA VAL A 87 -4.43 -7.88 -9.15
C VAL A 87 -5.10 -8.68 -10.26
N ARG A 88 -4.73 -9.95 -10.44
CA ARG A 88 -5.33 -10.83 -11.45
C ARG A 88 -6.81 -11.08 -11.19
N ALA A 89 -7.19 -11.37 -9.93
CA ALA A 89 -8.58 -11.60 -9.55
C ALA A 89 -9.49 -10.38 -9.84
N ARG A 90 -8.92 -9.17 -9.88
CA ARG A 90 -9.61 -7.90 -10.15
C ARG A 90 -9.39 -7.38 -11.58
N GLN A 91 -8.70 -8.13 -12.43
CA GLN A 91 -8.40 -7.76 -13.82
C GLN A 91 -7.62 -6.43 -13.94
N LEU A 92 -6.71 -6.16 -12.99
CA LEU A 92 -5.93 -4.92 -12.92
C LEU A 92 -4.54 -5.04 -13.58
N GLU A 93 -4.26 -6.10 -14.32
CA GLU A 93 -2.93 -6.36 -14.91
C GLU A 93 -2.50 -5.26 -15.90
N GLN A 94 -3.46 -4.58 -16.53
CA GLN A 94 -3.24 -3.47 -17.47
C GLN A 94 -3.51 -2.10 -16.85
N ALA A 95 -3.72 -2.03 -15.53
CA ALA A 95 -3.94 -0.76 -14.85
C ALA A 95 -2.68 0.09 -14.87
N GLN A 96 -2.86 1.41 -14.93
CA GLN A 96 -1.79 2.35 -14.61
C GLN A 96 -1.64 2.43 -13.10
N TRP A 97 -0.40 2.34 -12.62
CA TRP A 97 -0.09 2.34 -11.20
C TRP A 97 0.43 3.70 -10.74
N MET A 98 0.10 4.08 -9.52
CA MET A 98 0.44 5.37 -8.94
C MET A 98 1.92 5.50 -8.59
N LEU A 99 2.55 4.38 -8.25
CA LEU A 99 3.94 4.30 -7.83
C LEU A 99 4.77 3.66 -8.94
N ALA A 100 5.95 4.19 -9.18
CA ALA A 100 6.86 3.64 -10.19
C ALA A 100 7.54 2.33 -9.72
N ASN A 101 7.87 2.23 -8.43
CA ASN A 101 8.64 1.13 -7.86
C ASN A 101 7.74 0.16 -7.09
N ILE A 102 6.82 -0.52 -7.79
CA ILE A 102 5.96 -1.54 -7.21
C ILE A 102 6.59 -2.92 -7.40
N GLN A 103 6.67 -3.70 -6.33
CA GLN A 103 7.11 -5.08 -6.37
C GLN A 103 5.89 -6.02 -6.32
N PHE A 104 5.53 -6.60 -7.47
CA PHE A 104 4.47 -7.62 -7.48
C PHE A 104 4.94 -8.92 -6.84
N LYS A 105 4.12 -9.45 -5.94
CA LYS A 105 4.39 -10.65 -5.14
C LYS A 105 3.18 -11.56 -5.14
N THR A 106 3.39 -12.87 -5.10
CA THR A 106 2.31 -13.83 -4.83
C THR A 106 1.72 -13.60 -3.43
N GLU A 107 0.51 -14.08 -3.19
CA GLU A 107 -0.11 -14.00 -1.87
C GLU A 107 0.77 -14.65 -0.77
N VAL A 108 1.39 -15.78 -1.08
CA VAL A 108 2.31 -16.48 -0.17
C VAL A 108 3.55 -15.64 0.17
N GLU A 109 4.11 -14.94 -0.82
CA GLU A 109 5.24 -14.04 -0.59
C GLU A 109 4.84 -12.83 0.26
N ILE A 110 3.64 -12.26 0.07
CA ILE A 110 3.13 -11.19 0.94
C ILE A 110 3.07 -11.67 2.39
N PHE A 111 2.49 -12.84 2.66
CA PHE A 111 2.45 -13.39 4.02
C PHE A 111 3.85 -13.67 4.59
N THR A 112 4.79 -14.09 3.74
CA THR A 112 6.19 -14.28 4.14
C THR A 112 6.86 -12.96 4.54
N ILE A 113 6.59 -11.87 3.83
CA ILE A 113 7.06 -10.51 4.17
C ILE A 113 6.43 -10.06 5.49
N LEU A 114 5.13 -10.26 5.68
CA LEU A 114 4.43 -9.88 6.92
C LEU A 114 4.98 -10.62 8.15
N GLN A 115 5.38 -11.88 8.01
CA GLN A 115 6.01 -12.66 9.09
C GLN A 115 7.40 -12.14 9.49
N GLN A 116 8.06 -11.36 8.62
CA GLN A 116 9.35 -10.73 8.92
C GLN A 116 9.20 -9.42 9.68
N ALA A 117 7.98 -8.93 9.91
CA ALA A 117 7.71 -7.70 10.63
C ALA A 117 7.47 -7.95 12.13
N GLU A 118 8.04 -7.11 12.99
CA GLU A 118 7.76 -7.16 14.43
C GLU A 118 6.31 -6.80 14.78
N LYS A 119 5.72 -5.89 13.99
CA LYS A 119 4.32 -5.47 14.10
C LYS A 119 3.68 -5.30 12.73
N VAL A 120 2.41 -5.71 12.62
CA VAL A 120 1.58 -5.51 11.43
C VAL A 120 0.40 -4.62 11.80
N LEU A 121 0.23 -3.51 11.08
CA LEU A 121 -0.94 -2.64 11.16
C LEU A 121 -1.79 -2.87 9.90
N THR A 122 -3.06 -3.21 10.09
CA THR A 122 -3.96 -3.54 8.97
C THR A 122 -5.03 -2.47 8.80
N PHE A 123 -5.25 -2.08 7.55
CA PHE A 123 -6.21 -1.07 7.11
C PHE A 123 -7.02 -1.57 5.91
#